data_AF-A0A7Y2YPG0-F1
#
_entry.id   AF-A0A7Y2YPG0-F1
#
_cell.length_a   1.000
_cell.length_b   1.000
_cell.length_c   1.000
_cell.angle_alpha   90.00
_cell.angle_beta   90.00
_cell.angle_gamma   90.00
#
_symmetry.space_group_name_H-M   'P 1'
#
loop_
_entity.id
_entity.type
_entity.pdbx_description
1 polymer ?
#
loop_
_entity_poly.entity_id
_entity_poly.type
_entity_poly.pdbx_seq_one_letter_code
_entity_poly.pdbx_strand_id
1 'polypeptide(L)'
;MKIEKYFIILIALLFIACGGSQRVIMDDGKIYEVSGNTIKNDGVDVTQQISDERKSEIKAQLKERLEEEKAAAKKQEALEEKQKELEEKQDELEKAKKEAEKKEEELKEKEKLLEEKLEAKEDARKSYIKAKKKYEDKR
;
A
#
# COMPACT_ATOMS: atom_id res chain seq x y z
N MET A 1 23.81 21.05 -28.89
CA MET A 1 23.37 22.14 -27.98
C MET A 1 22.21 23.01 -28.48
N LYS A 2 22.25 23.66 -29.66
CA LYS A 2 21.10 24.49 -30.11
C LYS A 2 19.92 23.64 -30.58
N ILE A 3 20.18 22.59 -31.35
CA ILE A 3 19.17 21.68 -31.92
C ILE A 3 18.43 20.86 -30.85
N GLU A 4 19.14 20.39 -29.81
CA GLU A 4 18.53 19.68 -28.68
C GLU A 4 17.59 20.57 -27.85
N LYS A 5 17.90 21.86 -27.71
CA LYS A 5 17.02 22.81 -27.02
C LYS A 5 15.72 23.05 -27.80
N TYR A 6 15.78 23.09 -29.13
CA TYR A 6 14.58 23.21 -29.96
C TYR A 6 13.72 21.94 -29.93
N PHE A 7 14.34 20.76 -29.79
CA PHE A 7 13.62 19.49 -29.71
C PHE A 7 12.79 19.37 -28.41
N ILE A 8 13.34 19.82 -27.28
CA ILE A 8 12.63 19.87 -25.99
C ILE A 8 11.44 20.86 -26.04
N ILE A 9 11.61 22.02 -26.70
CA ILE A 9 10.54 23.01 -26.87
C ILE A 9 9.43 22.47 -27.79
N LEU A 10 9.78 21.73 -28.83
CA LEU A 10 8.83 21.08 -29.74
C LEU A 10 7.99 20.01 -29.02
N ILE A 11 8.63 19.19 -28.18
CA ILE A 11 7.95 18.17 -27.36
C ILE A 11 7.03 18.82 -26.33
N ALA A 12 7.47 19.91 -25.68
CA ALA A 12 6.63 20.66 -24.73
C ALA A 12 5.38 21.27 -25.40
N LEU A 13 5.48 21.72 -26.66
CA LEU A 13 4.35 22.25 -27.44
C LEU A 13 3.33 21.17 -27.82
N LEU A 14 3.75 19.93 -28.03
CA LEU A 14 2.85 18.80 -28.35
C LEU A 14 1.94 18.43 -27.18
N PHE A 15 2.37 18.64 -25.93
CA PHE A 15 1.54 18.36 -24.74
C PHE A 15 0.45 19.42 -24.48
N ILE A 16 0.56 20.63 -25.05
CA ILE A 16 -0.43 21.71 -24.85
C ILE A 16 -1.67 21.51 -25.75
N ALA A 17 -1.55 20.75 -26.84
CA ALA A 17 -2.63 20.57 -27.82
C ALA A 17 -3.66 19.47 -27.44
N CYS A 18 -3.51 18.81 -26.29
CA CYS A 18 -4.47 17.80 -25.82
C CYS A 18 -5.69 18.49 -25.17
N GLY A 19 -6.48 19.21 -25.99
CA GLY A 19 -7.80 19.71 -25.61
C GLY A 19 -8.78 18.54 -25.53
N GLY A 20 -8.77 17.83 -24.40
CA GLY A 20 -9.59 16.64 -24.19
C GLY A 20 -11.08 16.95 -24.35
N SER A 21 -11.75 16.23 -25.24
CA SER A 21 -13.20 16.22 -25.30
C SER A 21 -13.74 15.20 -24.30
N GLN A 22 -14.84 15.54 -23.61
CA GLN A 22 -15.45 14.69 -22.61
C GLN A 22 -16.84 14.26 -23.06
N ARG A 23 -17.16 12.97 -22.92
CA ARG A 23 -18.45 12.43 -23.31
C ARG A 23 -19.38 12.29 -22.12
N VAL A 24 -20.64 12.70 -22.31
CA VAL A 24 -21.75 12.53 -21.37
C VAL A 24 -22.87 11.78 -22.05
N ILE A 25 -23.47 10.84 -21.32
CA ILE A 25 -24.68 10.13 -21.71
C ILE A 25 -25.82 10.73 -20.90
N MET A 26 -26.76 11.38 -21.57
CA MET A 26 -27.92 11.98 -20.92
C MET A 26 -29.02 10.93 -20.67
N ASP A 27 -30.00 11.25 -19.82
CA ASP A 27 -31.11 10.34 -19.48
C ASP A 27 -31.98 9.93 -20.68
N ASP A 28 -31.98 10.73 -21.75
CA ASP A 28 -32.64 10.39 -23.02
C ASP A 28 -31.82 9.41 -23.90
N GLY A 29 -30.70 8.90 -23.37
CA GLY A 29 -29.79 7.97 -24.03
C GLY A 29 -28.87 8.62 -25.06
N LYS A 30 -28.96 9.94 -25.27
CA LYS A 30 -28.11 10.64 -26.23
C LYS A 30 -26.72 10.89 -25.66
N ILE A 31 -25.73 10.71 -26.53
CA ILE A 31 -24.33 10.94 -26.20
C ILE A 31 -23.93 12.32 -26.71
N TYR A 32 -23.41 13.15 -25.82
CA TYR A 32 -22.85 14.45 -26.15
C TYR A 32 -21.37 14.49 -25.86
N GLU A 33 -20.61 15.11 -26.74
CA GLU A 33 -19.18 15.38 -26.57
C GLU A 33 -18.98 16.87 -26.31
N VAL A 34 -18.44 17.19 -25.13
CA VAL A 34 -18.25 18.55 -24.64
C VAL A 34 -16.77 18.91 -24.73
N SER A 35 -16.49 20.01 -25.43
CA SER A 35 -15.14 20.56 -25.61
C SER A 35 -15.18 22.06 -25.33
N GLY A 36 -14.97 22.44 -24.08
CA GLY A 36 -15.07 23.82 -23.62
C GLY A 36 -16.50 24.37 -23.78
N ASN A 37 -16.70 25.23 -24.77
CA ASN A 37 -18.02 25.83 -25.08
C ASN A 37 -18.77 25.12 -26.19
N THR A 38 -18.15 24.15 -26.87
CA THR A 38 -18.77 23.39 -27.96
C THR A 38 -19.37 22.10 -27.41
N ILE A 39 -20.59 21.80 -27.86
CA ILE A 39 -21.31 20.55 -27.58
C ILE A 39 -21.62 19.89 -28.92
N LYS A 40 -21.11 18.67 -29.09
CA LYS A 40 -21.37 17.84 -30.27
C LYS A 40 -22.28 16.68 -29.93
N ASN A 41 -23.14 16.30 -30.85
CA ASN A 41 -23.91 15.07 -30.81
C ASN A 41 -23.57 14.28 -32.08
N ASP A 42 -23.10 13.03 -31.93
CA ASP A 42 -22.62 12.20 -33.04
C ASP A 42 -21.62 12.92 -33.98
N GLY A 43 -20.74 13.72 -33.39
CA GLY A 43 -19.70 14.48 -34.11
C GLY A 43 -20.19 15.79 -34.76
N VAL A 44 -21.50 16.04 -34.79
CA VAL A 44 -22.10 17.28 -35.32
C VAL A 44 -22.17 18.33 -34.21
N ASP A 45 -21.74 19.56 -34.50
CA ASP A 45 -21.86 20.68 -33.56
C ASP A 45 -23.33 21.10 -33.42
N VAL A 46 -23.89 20.84 -32.25
CA VAL A 46 -25.28 21.17 -31.90
C VAL A 46 -25.37 22.33 -30.91
N THR A 47 -24.26 23.03 -30.64
CA THR A 47 -24.14 24.06 -29.60
C THR A 47 -25.20 25.14 -29.74
N GLN A 48 -25.47 25.62 -30.95
CA GLN A 48 -26.48 26.67 -31.18
C GLN A 48 -27.91 26.12 -31.32
N GLN A 49 -28.06 24.80 -31.48
CA GLN A 49 -29.33 24.14 -31.77
C GLN A 49 -30.04 23.65 -30.49
N ILE A 50 -29.32 23.57 -29.37
CA ILE A 50 -29.85 23.17 -28.07
C ILE A 50 -30.10 24.39 -27.18
N SER A 51 -31.15 24.33 -26.36
CA SER A 51 -31.50 25.41 -25.44
C SER A 51 -30.44 25.58 -24.35
N ASP A 52 -30.38 26.76 -23.74
CA ASP A 52 -29.41 27.04 -22.69
C ASP A 52 -29.66 26.20 -21.43
N GLU A 53 -30.92 25.86 -21.12
CA GLU A 53 -31.27 24.90 -20.07
C GLU A 53 -30.62 23.54 -20.36
N ARG A 54 -30.77 23.04 -21.59
CA ARG A 54 -30.20 21.75 -21.99
C ARG A 54 -28.67 21.75 -21.96
N LYS A 55 -28.02 22.86 -22.34
CA LYS A 55 -26.55 23.01 -22.19
C LYS A 55 -26.13 22.93 -20.73
N SER A 56 -26.90 23.56 -19.85
CA SER A 56 -26.65 23.59 -18.42
C SER A 56 -26.76 22.19 -17.82
N GLU A 57 -27.80 21.44 -18.18
CA GLU A 57 -27.97 20.02 -17.78
C GLU A 57 -26.77 19.16 -18.22
N ILE A 58 -26.38 19.23 -19.50
CA ILE A 58 -25.24 18.46 -20.03
C ILE A 58 -23.95 18.78 -19.25
N LYS A 59 -23.70 20.07 -18.98
CA LYS A 59 -22.52 20.50 -18.23
C LYS A 59 -22.58 20.11 -16.75
N ALA A 60 -23.76 20.16 -16.14
CA ALA A 60 -23.96 19.76 -14.75
C ALA A 60 -23.69 18.25 -14.58
N GLN A 61 -24.27 17.42 -15.44
CA GLN A 61 -24.07 15.98 -15.40
C GLN A 61 -22.61 15.59 -15.69
N LEU A 62 -21.95 16.29 -16.62
CA LEU A 62 -20.52 16.10 -16.88
C LEU A 62 -19.69 16.43 -15.63
N LYS A 63 -19.98 17.56 -14.98
CA LYS A 63 -19.28 17.98 -13.77
C LYS A 63 -19.47 16.98 -12.63
N GLU A 64 -20.70 16.52 -12.41
CA GLU A 64 -21.02 15.51 -11.40
C GLU A 64 -20.21 14.24 -11.62
N ARG A 65 -20.23 13.68 -12.84
CA ARG A 65 -19.41 12.52 -13.19
C ARG A 65 -17.93 12.72 -12.91
N LEU A 66 -17.37 13.88 -13.27
CA LEU A 66 -15.94 14.17 -13.03
C LEU A 66 -15.61 14.29 -11.55
N GLU A 67 -16.53 14.85 -10.75
CA GLU A 67 -16.37 14.92 -9.29
C GLU A 67 -16.43 13.51 -8.67
N GLU A 68 -17.33 12.65 -9.15
CA GLU A 68 -17.40 11.24 -8.74
C GLU A 68 -16.15 10.46 -9.13
N GLU A 69 -15.66 10.58 -10.37
CA GLU A 69 -14.43 9.94 -10.84
C GLU A 69 -13.22 10.40 -10.01
N LYS A 70 -13.13 11.70 -9.72
CA LYS A 70 -12.07 12.23 -8.86
C LYS A 70 -12.18 11.71 -7.42
N ALA A 71 -13.39 11.59 -6.88
CA ALA A 71 -13.62 11.02 -5.57
C ALA A 71 -13.27 9.53 -5.53
N ALA A 72 -13.60 8.78 -6.58
CA ALA A 72 -13.24 7.38 -6.74
C ALA A 72 -11.73 7.19 -6.83
N ALA A 73 -11.04 8.00 -7.66
CA ALA A 73 -9.58 7.97 -7.78
C ALA A 73 -8.90 8.24 -6.43
N LYS A 74 -9.34 9.26 -5.68
CA LYS A 74 -8.83 9.54 -4.33
C LYS A 74 -9.07 8.39 -3.35
N LYS A 75 -10.24 7.76 -3.41
CA LYS A 75 -10.53 6.58 -2.56
C LYS A 75 -9.63 5.42 -2.93
N GLN A 76 -9.34 5.23 -4.20
CA GLN A 76 -8.46 4.17 -4.68
C GLN A 76 -7.01 4.41 -4.25
N GLU A 77 -6.49 5.63 -4.41
CA GLU A 77 -5.16 6.02 -3.90
C GLU A 77 -5.06 5.79 -2.38
N ALA A 78 -6.06 6.22 -1.61
CA ALA A 78 -6.08 6.02 -0.16
C ALA A 78 -6.17 4.53 0.25
N LEU A 79 -6.80 3.69 -0.57
CA LEU A 79 -6.84 2.24 -0.35
C LEU A 79 -5.48 1.61 -0.65
N GLU A 80 -4.83 2.01 -1.74
CA GLU A 80 -3.49 1.54 -2.10
C GLU A 80 -2.44 1.92 -1.04
N GLU A 81 -2.50 3.15 -0.51
CA GLU A 81 -1.63 3.58 0.60
C GLU A 81 -1.85 2.72 1.86
N LYS A 82 -3.10 2.46 2.23
CA LYS A 82 -3.43 1.60 3.37
C LYS A 82 -2.99 0.16 3.17
N GLN A 83 -3.07 -0.36 1.95
CA GLN A 83 -2.59 -1.71 1.63
C GLN A 83 -1.08 -1.80 1.82
N LYS A 84 -0.32 -0.81 1.34
CA LYS A 84 1.13 -0.76 1.55
C LYS A 84 1.49 -0.67 3.03
N GLU A 85 0.81 0.19 3.79
CA GLU A 85 1.04 0.32 5.23
C GLU A 85 0.75 -0.99 5.98
N LEU A 86 -0.28 -1.73 5.57
CA LEU A 86 -0.60 -3.04 6.13
C LEU A 86 0.45 -4.09 5.79
N GLU A 87 0.97 -4.09 4.57
CA GLU A 87 2.04 -5.00 4.13
C GLU A 87 3.33 -4.76 4.93
N GLU A 88 3.74 -3.50 5.07
CA GLU A 88 4.90 -3.12 5.89
C GLU A 88 4.74 -3.56 7.35
N LYS A 89 3.56 -3.35 7.94
CA LYS A 89 3.27 -3.81 9.31
C LYS A 89 3.28 -5.32 9.44
N GLN A 90 2.83 -6.06 8.43
CA GLN A 90 2.90 -7.53 8.44
C GLN A 90 4.35 -8.01 8.42
N ASP A 91 5.19 -7.42 7.59
CA ASP A 91 6.62 -7.73 7.50
C ASP A 91 7.35 -7.44 8.81
N GLU A 92 7.09 -6.30 9.44
CA GLU A 92 7.64 -5.96 10.76
C GLU A 92 7.23 -6.98 11.82
N LEU A 93 5.96 -7.38 11.82
CA LEU A 93 5.42 -8.34 12.77
C LEU A 93 6.02 -9.74 12.56
N GLU A 94 6.23 -10.15 11.31
CA GLU A 94 6.91 -11.41 10.99
C GLU A 94 8.38 -11.41 11.45
N LYS A 95 9.11 -10.31 11.24
CA LYS A 95 10.48 -10.15 11.75
C LYS A 95 10.52 -10.22 13.28
N ALA A 96 9.62 -9.51 13.95
CA ALA A 96 9.53 -9.53 15.41
C ALA A 96 9.21 -10.92 15.95
N LYS A 97 8.33 -11.68 15.29
CA LYS A 97 8.05 -13.08 15.62
C LYS A 97 9.29 -13.96 15.48
N LYS A 98 10.00 -13.88 14.36
CA LYS A 98 11.23 -14.67 14.15
C LYS A 98 12.31 -14.33 15.17
N GLU A 99 12.46 -13.07 15.57
CA GLU A 99 13.39 -12.68 16.63
C GLU A 99 12.96 -13.21 18.01
N ALA A 100 11.66 -13.19 18.31
CA ALA A 100 11.13 -13.74 19.54
C ALA A 100 11.35 -15.26 19.62
N GLU A 101 11.08 -15.99 18.54
CA GLU A 101 11.32 -17.44 18.44
C GLU A 101 12.80 -17.78 18.66
N LYS A 102 13.71 -17.06 18.02
CA LYS A 102 15.16 -17.25 18.24
C LYS A 102 15.56 -17.03 19.70
N LYS A 103 15.05 -15.97 20.33
CA LYS A 103 15.32 -15.70 21.75
C LYS A 103 14.75 -16.78 22.66
N GLU A 104 13.58 -17.32 22.32
CA GLU A 104 12.98 -18.43 23.07
C GLU A 104 13.82 -19.70 22.96
N GLU A 105 14.32 -20.03 21.77
CA GLU A 105 15.24 -21.16 21.56
C GLU A 105 16.55 -20.98 22.34
N GLU A 106 17.18 -19.81 22.28
CA GLU A 106 18.39 -19.50 23.05
C GLU A 106 18.16 -19.61 24.56
N LEU A 107 16.99 -19.19 25.05
CA LEU A 107 16.63 -19.34 26.46
C LEU A 107 16.46 -20.80 26.84
N LYS A 108 15.77 -21.60 26.02
CA LYS A 108 15.61 -23.05 26.25
C LYS A 108 16.96 -23.77 26.28
N GLU A 109 17.89 -23.41 25.40
CA GLU A 109 19.25 -23.98 25.44
C GLU A 109 19.99 -23.62 26.72
N LYS A 110 19.91 -22.34 27.15
CA LYS A 110 20.51 -21.89 28.41
C LYS A 110 19.91 -22.61 29.62
N GLU A 111 18.59 -22.80 29.64
CA GLU A 111 17.90 -23.54 30.69
C GLU A 111 18.40 -24.99 30.78
N LYS A 112 18.47 -25.70 29.65
CA LYS A 112 19.02 -27.07 29.61
C LYS A 112 20.46 -27.15 30.13
N LEU A 113 21.33 -26.24 29.67
CA LEU A 113 22.72 -26.20 30.14
C LEU A 113 22.83 -25.91 31.64
N LEU A 114 21.90 -25.14 32.18
CA LEU A 114 21.87 -24.81 33.61
C LEU A 114 21.35 -26.01 34.42
N GLU A 115 20.36 -26.72 33.91
CA GLU A 115 19.83 -27.96 34.49
C GLU A 115 20.91 -29.05 34.55
N GLU A 116 21.62 -29.29 33.45
CA GLU A 116 22.75 -30.24 33.39
C GLU A 116 23.85 -29.89 34.41
N LYS A 117 24.19 -28.60 34.55
CA LYS A 117 25.17 -28.14 35.54
C LYS A 117 24.69 -28.36 36.98
N LEU A 118 23.41 -28.15 37.25
CA LEU A 118 22.83 -28.39 38.56
C LEU A 118 22.87 -29.88 38.90
N GLU A 119 22.47 -30.74 37.97
CA GLU A 119 22.51 -32.20 38.14
C GLU A 119 23.93 -32.68 38.42
N ALA A 120 24.92 -32.26 37.62
CA ALA A 120 26.32 -32.60 37.83
C ALA A 120 26.84 -32.15 39.21
N LYS A 121 26.42 -30.96 39.67
CA LYS A 121 26.77 -30.43 41.00
C LYS A 121 26.13 -31.25 42.12
N GLU A 122 24.87 -31.65 41.96
CA GLU A 122 24.19 -32.51 42.92
C GLU A 122 24.86 -33.88 43.03
N ASP A 123 25.23 -34.48 41.91
CA ASP A 123 25.89 -35.79 41.89
C ASP A 123 27.31 -35.75 42.46
N ALA A 124 28.06 -34.67 42.19
CA ALA A 124 29.33 -34.41 42.85
C ALA A 124 29.15 -34.27 44.37
N ARG A 125 28.10 -33.56 44.82
CA ARG A 125 27.77 -33.41 46.25
C ARG A 125 27.40 -34.75 46.89
N LYS A 126 26.54 -35.56 46.25
CA LYS A 126 26.16 -36.91 46.73
C LYS A 126 27.40 -37.80 46.84
N SER A 127 28.27 -37.78 45.83
CA SER A 127 29.52 -38.55 45.81
C SER A 127 30.48 -38.13 46.93
N TYR A 128 30.65 -36.83 47.15
CA TYR A 128 31.45 -36.30 48.27
C TYR A 128 30.92 -36.75 49.62
N ILE A 129 29.61 -36.61 49.87
CA ILE A 129 28.97 -37.04 51.13
C ILE A 129 29.17 -38.54 51.35
N LYS A 130 29.02 -39.36 50.30
CA LYS A 130 29.23 -40.82 50.37
C LYS A 130 30.68 -41.17 50.68
N ALA A 131 31.64 -40.50 50.07
CA ALA A 131 33.07 -40.68 50.34
C ALA A 131 33.44 -40.27 51.78
N LYS A 132 32.90 -39.15 52.26
CA LYS A 132 33.09 -38.67 53.63
C LYS A 132 32.58 -39.67 54.67
N LYS A 133 31.35 -40.18 54.51
CA LYS A 133 30.78 -41.21 55.41
C LYS A 133 31.65 -42.47 55.45
N LYS A 134 32.08 -42.96 54.28
CA LYS A 134 32.97 -44.13 54.20
C LYS A 134 34.33 -43.94 54.88
N TYR A 135 34.84 -42.71 54.92
CA TYR A 135 36.08 -42.38 55.61
C TYR A 135 35.86 -42.34 57.13
N GLU A 136 34.76 -41.74 57.58
CA GLU A 136 34.37 -41.69 58.99
C GLU A 136 34.10 -43.10 59.56
N ASP A 137 33.41 -43.98 58.83
CA ASP A 137 33.12 -45.36 59.25
C ASP A 137 34.37 -46.26 59.37
N LYS A 138 35.48 -45.88 58.74
CA LYS A 138 36.75 -46.64 58.74
C LYS A 138 37.72 -46.19 59.83
N ARG A 139 37.38 -45.16 60.59
CA ARG A 139 38.22 -44.55 61.60
C ARG A 139 37.75 -44.93 62.99
#